data_AF-A0A1G9LM85-F1
#
_entry.id   AF-A0A1G9LM85-F1
#
_cell.length_a   1.000
_cell.length_b   1.000
_cell.length_c   1.000
_cell.angle_alpha   90.00
_cell.angle_beta   90.00
_cell.angle_gamma   90.00
#
_symmetry.space_group_name_H-M   'P 1'
#
loop_
_entity.id
_entity.type
_entity.pdbx_description
1 polymer ?
#
loop_
_entity_poly.entity_id
_entity_poly.type
_entity_poly.pdbx_seq_one_letter_code
_entity_poly.pdbx_strand_id
1 'polypeptide(L)'
;MTAPEPAGEQRIRVVVATWGDEDADRVIMSVARGLRDAGMEVVHAGRLLPEALAETVVQEDADAVGLPVLPGDAPVLLARLVALLADRGVDDVAVFACGPDADLPGRTRLFPPGSPPTGIADWLRRQVGGEPGAPAPAPRGRARGHPRGEQGSRRDGGGPAHGRGSAPSGDSGGRRRVMPPTLPAPVHGPRPAGDTVPVRGSLRVPGP
;
A
#
# COMPACT_ATOMS: atom_id res chain seq x y z
N MET A 1 12.94 -44.50 -8.74
CA MET A 1 11.72 -43.87 -8.19
C MET A 1 12.17 -42.66 -7.39
N THR A 2 12.22 -41.49 -8.04
CA THR A 2 12.58 -40.23 -7.38
C THR A 2 11.44 -39.85 -6.46
N ALA A 3 11.73 -39.65 -5.17
CA ALA A 3 10.75 -39.14 -4.21
C ALA A 3 10.25 -37.76 -4.68
N PRO A 4 8.98 -37.41 -4.44
CA PRO A 4 8.52 -36.06 -4.71
C PRO A 4 9.37 -35.10 -3.86
N GLU A 5 10.06 -34.15 -4.52
CA GLU A 5 10.66 -32.99 -3.87
C GLU A 5 9.58 -32.39 -2.96
N PRO A 6 9.87 -32.08 -1.67
CA PRO A 6 8.88 -31.47 -0.81
C PRO A 6 8.39 -30.20 -1.53
N ALA A 7 7.09 -30.14 -1.81
CA ALA A 7 6.47 -28.97 -2.42
C ALA A 7 6.89 -27.77 -1.56
N GLY A 8 7.80 -26.94 -2.10
CA GLY A 8 8.48 -25.91 -1.31
C GLY A 8 7.43 -25.10 -0.57
N GLU A 9 7.54 -25.05 0.76
CA GLU A 9 6.66 -24.26 1.62
C GLU A 9 6.56 -22.86 1.02
N GLN A 10 5.41 -22.56 0.41
CA GLN A 10 5.19 -21.26 -0.22
C GLN A 10 5.14 -20.25 0.90
N ARG A 11 6.24 -19.52 1.08
CA ARG A 11 6.34 -18.44 2.06
C ARG A 11 5.38 -17.35 1.65
N ILE A 12 4.58 -16.89 2.61
CA ILE A 12 3.67 -15.75 2.43
C ILE A 12 4.49 -14.57 1.93
N ARG A 13 4.14 -14.04 0.77
CA ARG A 13 4.79 -12.88 0.16
C ARG A 13 4.05 -11.61 0.52
N VAL A 14 4.77 -10.67 1.12
CA VAL A 14 4.25 -9.40 1.60
C VAL A 14 4.96 -8.26 0.88
N VAL A 15 4.19 -7.43 0.19
CA VAL A 15 4.68 -6.15 -0.34
C VAL A 15 4.50 -5.09 0.72
N VAL A 16 5.58 -4.39 1.07
CA VAL A 16 5.53 -3.22 1.95
C VAL A 16 5.88 -1.96 1.18
N ALA A 17 5.11 -0.90 1.42
CA ALA A 17 5.29 0.39 0.79
C ALA A 17 5.01 1.52 1.77
N THR A 18 5.34 2.74 1.37
CA THR A 18 5.12 3.97 2.13
C THR A 18 4.61 5.05 1.18
N TRP A 19 3.88 6.04 1.69
CA TRP A 19 3.47 7.22 0.92
C TRP A 19 4.23 8.49 1.31
N GLY A 20 5.05 8.41 2.36
CA GLY A 20 5.34 9.59 3.14
C GLY A 20 6.73 9.66 3.75
N ASP A 21 6.78 10.44 4.81
CA ASP A 21 7.92 10.92 5.57
C ASP A 21 8.73 9.82 6.28
N GLU A 22 9.88 10.23 6.83
CA GLU A 22 10.82 9.32 7.48
C GLU A 22 10.20 8.53 8.65
N ASP A 23 9.14 9.03 9.29
CA ASP A 23 8.49 8.32 10.40
C ASP A 23 7.72 7.11 9.87
N ALA A 24 7.00 7.28 8.76
CA ALA A 24 6.32 6.21 8.05
C ALA A 24 7.30 5.10 7.62
N ASP A 25 8.46 5.51 7.10
CA ASP A 25 9.51 4.59 6.63
C ASP A 25 10.09 3.77 7.80
N ARG A 26 10.35 4.39 8.95
CA ARG A 26 10.84 3.67 10.13
C ARG A 26 9.82 2.64 10.64
N VAL A 27 8.54 3.01 10.69
CA VAL A 27 7.46 2.10 11.10
C VAL A 27 7.40 0.89 10.17
N ILE A 28 7.33 1.12 8.86
CA ILE A 28 7.17 0.03 7.91
C ILE A 28 8.43 -0.83 7.77
N MET A 29 9.64 -0.26 7.96
CA MET A 29 10.89 -1.04 8.02
C MET A 29 10.95 -1.95 9.25
N SER A 30 10.49 -1.47 10.40
CA SER A 30 10.42 -2.28 11.63
C SER A 30 9.50 -3.49 11.43
N VAL A 31 8.33 -3.27 10.82
CA VAL A 31 7.38 -4.33 10.48
C VAL A 31 7.98 -5.30 9.45
N ALA A 32 8.56 -4.78 8.37
CA ALA A 32 9.18 -5.58 7.32
C ALA A 32 10.26 -6.52 7.87
N ARG A 33 11.10 -6.02 8.79
CA ARG A 33 12.08 -6.84 9.49
C ARG A 33 11.43 -7.95 10.29
N GLY A 34 10.45 -7.63 11.13
CA GLY A 34 9.81 -8.65 11.96
C GLY A 34 9.00 -9.68 11.16
N LEU A 35 8.46 -9.33 10.00
CA LEU A 35 7.84 -10.30 9.08
C LEU A 35 8.89 -11.24 8.44
N ARG A 36 10.06 -10.72 8.06
CA ARG A 36 11.18 -11.55 7.59
C ARG A 36 11.68 -12.49 8.68
N ASP A 37 11.81 -11.99 9.91
CA ASP A 37 12.19 -12.80 11.07
C ASP A 37 11.14 -13.91 11.35
N ALA A 38 9.89 -13.69 10.97
CA ALA A 38 8.82 -14.69 11.01
C ALA A 38 8.79 -15.67 9.81
N GLY A 39 9.77 -15.60 8.91
CA GLY A 39 9.90 -16.50 7.76
C GLY A 39 9.09 -16.10 6.52
N MET A 40 8.54 -14.89 6.48
CA MET A 40 7.81 -14.38 5.32
C MET A 40 8.75 -13.78 4.28
N GLU A 41 8.33 -13.82 3.02
CA GLU A 41 9.03 -13.16 1.94
C GLU A 41 8.56 -11.71 1.84
N VAL A 42 9.45 -10.74 2.09
CA VAL A 42 9.05 -9.32 2.16
C VAL A 42 9.71 -8.52 1.05
N VAL A 43 8.89 -8.04 0.12
CA VAL A 43 9.27 -7.15 -0.99
C VAL A 43 9.07 -5.71 -0.56
N HIS A 44 10.12 -4.91 -0.64
CA HIS A 44 10.07 -3.49 -0.32
C HIS A 44 9.88 -2.67 -1.59
N ALA A 45 8.66 -2.17 -1.81
CA ALA A 45 8.30 -1.40 -3.00
C ALA A 45 8.68 0.09 -2.91
N GLY A 46 9.02 0.58 -1.72
CA GLY A 46 9.38 1.98 -1.49
C GLY A 46 8.18 2.92 -1.59
N ARG A 47 8.43 4.13 -2.11
CA ARG A 47 7.44 5.20 -2.12
C ARG A 47 6.71 5.26 -3.46
N LEU A 48 5.53 4.67 -3.53
CA LEU A 48 4.73 4.52 -4.75
C LEU A 48 3.36 5.16 -4.62
N LEU A 49 2.81 5.62 -5.75
CA LEU A 49 1.40 5.97 -5.86
C LEU A 49 0.52 4.70 -5.77
N PRO A 50 -0.75 4.81 -5.36
CA PRO A 50 -1.66 3.65 -5.28
C PRO A 50 -1.71 2.82 -6.57
N GLU A 51 -1.69 3.46 -7.74
CA GLU A 51 -1.71 2.80 -9.04
C GLU A 51 -0.46 1.92 -9.26
N ALA A 52 0.72 2.48 -9.02
CA ALA A 52 1.99 1.76 -9.17
C ALA A 52 2.17 0.67 -8.10
N LEU A 53 1.65 0.91 -6.89
CA LEU A 53 1.67 -0.09 -5.83
C LEU A 53 0.76 -1.27 -6.16
N ALA A 54 -0.45 -1.02 -6.67
CA ALA A 54 -1.35 -2.08 -7.13
C ALA A 54 -0.72 -2.92 -8.24
N GLU A 55 -0.02 -2.29 -9.19
CA GLU A 55 0.76 -2.99 -10.22
C GLU A 55 1.85 -3.86 -9.61
N THR A 56 2.61 -3.32 -8.65
CA THR A 56 3.66 -4.06 -7.95
C THR A 56 3.09 -5.28 -7.21
N VAL A 57 1.96 -5.13 -6.51
CA VAL A 57 1.27 -6.24 -5.82
C VAL A 57 0.92 -7.37 -6.78
N VAL A 58 0.42 -7.03 -7.97
CA VAL A 58 0.08 -8.02 -9.01
C VAL A 58 1.34 -8.66 -9.60
N GLN A 59 2.36 -7.86 -9.93
CA GLN A 59 3.61 -8.35 -10.52
C GLN A 59 4.37 -9.29 -9.59
N GLU A 60 4.38 -8.96 -8.30
CA GLU A 60 5.03 -9.75 -7.27
C GLU A 60 4.18 -10.94 -6.85
N ASP A 61 2.94 -11.09 -7.32
CA ASP A 61 1.99 -12.12 -6.86
C ASP A 61 1.92 -12.16 -5.33
N ALA A 62 1.70 -10.99 -4.73
CA ALA A 62 1.74 -10.85 -3.28
C ALA A 62 0.48 -11.41 -2.62
N ASP A 63 0.65 -12.06 -1.47
CA ASP A 63 -0.45 -12.52 -0.61
C ASP A 63 -0.97 -11.38 0.28
N ALA A 64 -0.11 -10.41 0.56
CA ALA A 64 -0.45 -9.28 1.41
C ALA A 64 0.27 -7.99 1.02
N VAL A 65 -0.36 -6.85 1.36
CA VAL A 65 0.22 -5.52 1.22
C VAL A 65 0.13 -4.76 2.55
N GLY A 66 1.26 -4.18 2.96
CA GLY A 66 1.43 -3.46 4.22
C GLY A 66 1.82 -2.01 4.03
N LEU A 67 1.13 -1.09 4.71
CA LEU A 67 1.36 0.35 4.61
C LEU A 67 1.38 1.02 5.99
N PRO A 68 2.24 2.01 6.22
CA PRO A 68 2.11 2.89 7.37
C PRO A 68 0.93 3.86 7.13
N VAL A 69 0.03 3.98 8.11
CA VAL A 69 -1.07 4.97 8.08
C VAL A 69 -0.82 5.95 9.21
N LEU A 70 -0.07 7.01 8.92
CA LEU A 70 0.09 8.14 9.83
C LEU A 70 -0.99 9.21 9.55
N PRO A 71 -1.28 10.12 10.50
CA PRO A 71 -2.31 11.14 10.33
C PRO A 71 -2.08 11.97 9.06
N GLY A 72 -3.12 12.17 8.25
CA GLY A 72 -3.03 12.93 6.98
C GLY A 72 -3.79 12.26 5.83
N ASP A 73 -3.24 12.29 4.61
CA ASP A 73 -3.88 11.80 3.38
C ASP A 73 -3.85 10.26 3.22
N ALA A 74 -3.20 9.56 4.14
CA ALA A 74 -2.99 8.10 4.08
C ALA A 74 -4.30 7.28 3.96
N PRO A 75 -5.41 7.59 4.66
CA PRO A 75 -6.66 6.85 4.52
C PRO A 75 -7.29 6.96 3.12
N VAL A 76 -7.16 8.12 2.46
CA VAL A 76 -7.69 8.34 1.10
C VAL A 76 -6.90 7.53 0.09
N LEU A 77 -5.56 7.52 0.20
CA LEU A 77 -4.69 6.73 -0.65
C LEU A 77 -4.90 5.22 -0.46
N LEU A 78 -5.15 4.79 0.77
CA LEU A 78 -5.50 3.41 1.09
C LEU A 78 -6.81 3.00 0.42
N ALA A 79 -7.85 3.85 0.49
CA ALA A 79 -9.15 3.57 -0.15
C ALA A 79 -8.99 3.43 -1.66
N ARG A 80 -8.18 4.30 -2.26
CA ARG A 80 -7.85 4.23 -3.67
C ARG A 80 -7.14 2.92 -4.01
N LEU A 81 -6.16 2.49 -3.20
CA LEU A 81 -5.45 1.23 -3.40
C LEU A 81 -6.40 0.03 -3.35
N VAL A 82 -7.26 -0.05 -2.33
CA VAL A 82 -8.22 -1.15 -2.16
C VAL A 82 -9.14 -1.26 -3.38
N ALA A 83 -9.65 -0.13 -3.88
CA ALA A 83 -10.45 -0.11 -5.11
C ALA A 83 -9.65 -0.61 -6.32
N LEU A 84 -8.40 -0.16 -6.49
CA LEU A 84 -7.54 -0.56 -7.60
C LEU A 84 -7.17 -2.05 -7.59
N LEU A 85 -7.05 -2.66 -6.40
CA LEU A 85 -6.82 -4.10 -6.25
C LEU A 85 -8.07 -4.89 -6.66
N ALA A 86 -9.25 -4.44 -6.24
CA ALA A 86 -10.52 -5.04 -6.65
C ALA A 86 -10.75 -4.94 -8.16
N ASP A 87 -10.49 -3.77 -8.77
CA ASP A 87 -10.60 -3.57 -10.22
C ASP A 87 -9.65 -4.48 -11.02
N ARG A 88 -8.55 -4.94 -10.40
CA ARG A 88 -7.56 -5.85 -10.99
C ARG A 88 -7.83 -7.33 -10.70
N GLY A 89 -8.91 -7.65 -9.97
CA GLY A 89 -9.27 -9.01 -9.61
C GLY A 89 -8.32 -9.68 -8.61
N VAL A 90 -7.67 -8.88 -7.76
CA VAL A 90 -6.79 -9.34 -6.67
C VAL A 90 -7.31 -8.88 -5.30
N ASP A 91 -8.63 -8.93 -5.12
CA ASP A 91 -9.32 -8.55 -3.88
C ASP A 91 -9.13 -9.55 -2.73
N ASP A 92 -8.49 -10.69 -3.00
CA ASP A 92 -8.08 -11.71 -2.04
C ASP A 92 -6.74 -11.39 -1.36
N VAL A 93 -6.02 -10.34 -1.79
CA VAL A 93 -4.81 -9.85 -1.13
C VAL A 93 -5.13 -9.24 0.23
N ALA A 94 -4.46 -9.70 1.28
CA ALA A 94 -4.62 -9.18 2.63
C ALA A 94 -4.00 -7.79 2.76
N VAL A 95 -4.82 -6.77 3.01
CA VAL A 95 -4.36 -5.40 3.23
C VAL A 95 -4.23 -5.12 4.72
N PHE A 96 -3.08 -4.62 5.16
CA PHE A 96 -2.90 -4.14 6.53
C PHE A 96 -2.24 -2.76 6.60
N ALA A 97 -2.58 -2.05 7.67
CA ALA A 97 -2.11 -0.71 7.98
C ALA A 97 -1.45 -0.69 9.36
N CYS A 98 -0.40 0.11 9.52
CA CYS A 98 0.29 0.30 10.80
C CYS A 98 0.25 1.78 11.21
N GLY A 99 -0.38 2.11 12.32
CA GLY A 99 -0.51 3.51 12.75
C GLY A 99 -1.61 3.77 13.78
N PRO A 100 -1.78 5.04 14.21
CA PRO A 100 -2.83 5.42 15.15
C PRO A 100 -4.22 5.20 14.54
N ASP A 101 -5.24 5.23 15.42
CA ASP A 101 -6.64 4.98 15.08
C ASP A 101 -7.07 5.73 13.81
N ALA A 102 -7.57 4.97 12.83
CA ALA A 102 -7.92 5.45 11.51
C ALA A 102 -9.12 4.67 10.99
N ASP A 103 -10.09 5.38 10.41
CA ASP A 103 -11.18 4.76 9.68
C ASP A 103 -10.63 4.19 8.37
N LEU A 104 -10.60 2.85 8.27
CA LEU A 104 -9.97 2.15 7.16
C LEU A 104 -11.02 1.55 6.21
N PRO A 105 -10.79 1.66 4.89
CA PRO A 105 -11.70 1.15 3.88
C PRO A 105 -11.61 -0.38 3.75
N GLY A 106 -12.73 -1.01 3.41
CA GLY A 106 -12.77 -2.43 3.03
C GLY A 106 -12.39 -3.38 4.15
N ARG A 107 -11.60 -4.41 3.83
CA ARG A 107 -11.15 -5.45 4.78
C ARG A 107 -9.77 -5.15 5.37
N THR A 108 -9.32 -3.89 5.35
CA THR A 108 -8.00 -3.54 5.86
C THR A 108 -7.91 -3.71 7.37
N ARG A 109 -6.87 -4.39 7.84
CA ARG A 109 -6.58 -4.54 9.27
C ARG A 109 -5.65 -3.43 9.75
N LEU A 110 -6.09 -2.65 10.75
CA LEU A 110 -5.22 -1.72 11.47
C LEU A 110 -4.43 -2.42 12.58
N PHE A 111 -3.12 -2.18 12.61
CA PHE A 111 -2.22 -2.54 13.70
C PHE A 111 -1.78 -1.24 14.41
N PRO A 112 -2.19 -1.04 15.67
CA PRO A 112 -1.80 0.13 16.45
C PRO A 112 -0.27 0.27 16.58
N PRO A 113 0.23 1.49 16.87
CA PRO A 113 1.65 1.70 17.12
C PRO A 113 2.14 0.78 18.24
N GLY A 114 3.32 0.16 18.05
CA GLY A 114 3.88 -0.80 19.01
C GLY A 114 3.33 -2.23 18.90
N SER A 115 2.45 -2.51 17.94
CA SER A 115 2.03 -3.89 17.65
C SER A 115 3.25 -4.77 17.33
N PRO A 116 3.40 -5.95 17.96
CA PRO A 116 4.52 -6.81 17.69
C PRO A 116 4.41 -7.37 16.26
N PRO A 117 5.49 -7.39 15.47
CA PRO A 117 5.47 -7.94 14.11
C PRO A 117 5.02 -9.40 14.05
N THR A 118 5.23 -10.17 15.13
CA THR A 118 4.72 -11.54 15.27
C THR A 118 3.19 -11.60 15.22
N GLY A 119 2.50 -10.63 15.82
CA GLY A 119 1.04 -10.55 15.77
C GLY A 119 0.52 -10.26 14.36
N ILE A 120 1.26 -9.46 13.57
CA ILE A 120 0.97 -9.22 12.16
C ILE A 120 1.19 -10.50 11.36
N ALA A 121 2.31 -11.19 11.58
CA ALA A 121 2.63 -12.45 10.94
C ALA A 121 1.58 -13.54 11.23
N ASP A 122 1.14 -13.68 12.47
CA ASP A 122 0.12 -14.67 12.84
C ASP A 122 -1.23 -14.34 12.23
N TRP A 123 -1.59 -13.07 12.13
CA TRP A 123 -2.79 -12.64 11.42
C TRP A 123 -2.69 -12.97 9.92
N LEU A 124 -1.58 -12.65 9.28
CA LEU A 124 -1.34 -12.96 7.86
C LEU A 124 -1.42 -14.47 7.59
N ARG A 125 -0.84 -15.30 8.47
CA ARG A 125 -0.96 -16.76 8.37
C ARG A 125 -2.41 -17.21 8.41
N ARG A 126 -3.25 -16.64 9.27
CA ARG A 126 -4.68 -17.00 9.35
C ARG A 126 -5.51 -16.48 8.18
N GLN A 127 -5.13 -15.36 7.56
CA GLN A 127 -5.85 -14.79 6.43
C GLN A 127 -5.52 -15.49 5.12
N VAL A 128 -4.23 -15.80 4.90
CA VAL A 128 -3.72 -16.37 3.65
C VAL A 128 -3.74 -17.91 3.70
N GLY A 129 -3.34 -18.48 4.84
CA GLY A 129 -3.37 -19.90 5.12
C GLY A 129 -4.63 -20.26 5.91
N GLY A 130 -5.73 -20.56 5.21
CA GLY A 130 -6.79 -21.34 5.84
C GLY A 130 -6.17 -22.58 6.47
N GLU A 131 -6.35 -22.77 7.78
CA GLU A 131 -5.88 -23.85 8.67
C GLU A 131 -4.51 -24.51 8.38
N PRO A 132 -3.61 -24.67 9.39
CA PRO A 132 -2.39 -25.46 9.22
C PRO A 132 -2.75 -26.91 8.87
N GLY A 133 -2.67 -27.25 7.57
CA GLY A 133 -3.08 -28.54 7.02
C GLY A 133 -4.00 -28.47 5.79
N ALA A 134 -4.59 -27.32 5.45
CA ALA A 134 -5.29 -27.18 4.18
C ALA A 134 -4.28 -26.93 3.04
N PRO A 135 -4.49 -27.50 1.83
CA PRO A 135 -3.64 -27.21 0.70
C PRO A 135 -3.65 -25.69 0.47
N ALA A 136 -2.46 -25.10 0.34
CA ALA A 136 -2.28 -23.70 -0.01
C ALA A 136 -3.29 -23.29 -1.09
N PRO A 137 -3.89 -22.09 -1.03
CA PRO A 137 -4.73 -21.61 -2.12
C PRO A 137 -3.97 -21.82 -3.42
N ALA A 138 -4.65 -22.41 -4.43
CA ALA A 138 -4.02 -22.89 -5.65
C ALA A 138 -3.03 -21.82 -6.16
N PRO A 139 -1.79 -22.21 -6.52
CA PRO A 139 -0.79 -21.23 -6.92
C PRO A 139 -1.39 -20.36 -8.01
N ARG A 140 -1.56 -19.06 -7.72
CA ARG A 140 -1.99 -18.07 -8.70
C ARG A 140 -1.07 -18.26 -9.89
N GLY A 141 -1.66 -18.62 -11.03
CA GLY A 141 -0.92 -19.21 -12.14
C GLY A 141 0.28 -18.35 -12.47
N ARG A 142 1.49 -18.87 -12.21
CA ARG A 142 2.74 -18.25 -12.66
C ARG A 142 2.63 -18.14 -14.18
N ALA A 143 2.19 -16.98 -14.65
CA ALA A 143 2.18 -16.66 -16.06
C ALA A 143 3.64 -16.74 -16.52
N ARG A 144 3.96 -17.85 -17.17
CA ARG A 144 5.25 -18.07 -17.80
C ARG A 144 5.52 -16.90 -18.74
N GLY A 145 6.59 -16.15 -18.45
CA GLY A 145 7.32 -15.33 -19.41
C GLY A 145 6.53 -14.19 -20.06
N HIS A 146 6.67 -12.98 -19.52
CA HIS A 146 6.82 -11.84 -20.42
C HIS A 146 8.19 -11.98 -21.10
N PRO A 147 8.29 -12.14 -22.43
CA PRO A 147 9.57 -11.99 -23.10
C PRO A 147 10.04 -10.55 -22.83
N ARG A 148 11.19 -10.43 -22.15
CA ARG A 148 11.95 -9.18 -22.17
C ARG A 148 12.25 -8.88 -23.64
N GLY A 149 11.54 -7.91 -24.20
CA GLY A 149 11.84 -7.37 -25.52
C GLY A 149 13.28 -6.85 -25.52
N GLU A 150 14.13 -7.60 -26.20
CA GLU A 150 15.53 -7.30 -26.42
C GLU A 150 15.66 -6.00 -27.22
N GLN A 151 16.22 -4.97 -26.61
CA GLN A 151 16.59 -3.72 -27.28
C GLN A 151 17.85 -3.97 -28.12
N GLY A 152 17.64 -4.52 -29.32
CA GLY A 152 18.66 -4.64 -30.35
C GLY A 152 18.79 -3.34 -31.15
N SER A 153 19.70 -2.47 -30.71
CA SER A 153 20.21 -1.35 -31.50
C SER A 153 20.85 -1.85 -32.80
N ARG A 154 20.27 -1.52 -33.96
CA ARG A 154 20.96 -1.53 -35.26
C ARG A 154 20.55 -0.31 -36.08
N ARG A 155 21.57 0.35 -36.60
CA ARG A 155 21.57 1.65 -37.25
C ARG A 155 21.24 1.58 -38.75
N ASP A 156 20.99 2.77 -39.28
CA ASP A 156 21.34 3.30 -40.61
C ASP A 156 20.58 2.83 -41.86
N GLY A 157 19.89 3.80 -42.48
CA GLY A 157 20.09 4.10 -43.91
C GLY A 157 18.89 4.00 -44.85
N GLY A 158 18.43 5.15 -45.36
CA GLY A 158 17.88 5.29 -46.72
C GLY A 158 16.39 5.65 -46.86
N GLY A 159 16.09 6.91 -47.20
CA GLY A 159 14.81 7.30 -47.84
C GLY A 159 14.79 6.95 -49.35
N PRO A 160 13.89 7.53 -50.18
CA PRO A 160 12.89 8.55 -49.89
C PRO A 160 11.50 8.40 -50.60
N ALA A 161 10.61 9.35 -50.30
CA ALA A 161 9.79 10.12 -51.24
C ALA A 161 8.28 9.82 -51.49
N HIS A 162 7.53 10.94 -51.40
CA HIS A 162 6.30 11.35 -52.11
C HIS A 162 4.92 10.88 -51.62
N GLY A 163 4.11 11.88 -51.20
CA GLY A 163 2.66 11.81 -51.08
C GLY A 163 2.11 13.17 -50.63
N ARG A 164 1.54 13.92 -51.58
CA ARG A 164 1.08 15.32 -51.45
C ARG A 164 -0.37 15.40 -50.94
N GLY A 165 -0.66 16.51 -50.24
CA GLY A 165 -1.99 17.14 -50.13
C GLY A 165 -2.95 16.48 -49.15
N SER A 166 -3.79 17.16 -48.38
CA SER A 166 -4.26 18.55 -48.45
C SER A 166 -4.84 18.97 -47.10
N ALA A 167 -4.62 20.23 -46.71
CA ALA A 167 -5.49 20.99 -45.81
C ALA A 167 -6.64 21.63 -46.65
N PRO A 168 -7.75 22.13 -46.08
CA PRO A 168 -7.69 23.35 -45.26
C PRO A 168 -8.70 23.44 -44.09
N SER A 169 -8.48 24.47 -43.26
CA SER A 169 -9.43 25.29 -42.47
C SER A 169 -10.54 24.55 -41.71
N GLY A 170 -10.65 24.62 -40.39
CA GLY A 170 -10.45 25.75 -39.49
C GLY A 170 -11.77 25.98 -38.77
N ASP A 171 -11.79 25.96 -37.44
CA ASP A 171 -12.67 26.82 -36.66
C ASP A 171 -12.23 26.86 -35.20
N SER A 172 -12.28 28.09 -34.70
CA SER A 172 -11.96 28.58 -33.39
C SER A 172 -13.17 28.45 -32.47
N GLY A 173 -13.07 27.64 -31.41
CA GLY A 173 -14.18 27.51 -30.46
C GLY A 173 -13.78 27.07 -29.06
N GLY A 174 -13.65 28.04 -28.14
CA GLY A 174 -14.09 27.87 -26.76
C GLY A 174 -13.21 27.05 -25.80
N ARG A 175 -12.15 27.68 -25.29
CA ARG A 175 -11.56 27.28 -24.00
C ARG A 175 -12.58 27.55 -22.86
N ARG A 176 -13.43 26.58 -22.54
CA ARG A 176 -14.14 26.58 -21.26
C ARG A 176 -13.17 26.16 -20.16
N ARG A 177 -12.65 27.15 -19.42
CA ARG A 177 -12.05 26.91 -18.10
C ARG A 177 -13.14 26.31 -17.22
N VAL A 178 -12.99 25.04 -16.86
CA VAL A 178 -13.77 24.42 -15.79
C VAL A 178 -13.19 24.98 -14.48
N MET A 179 -13.96 25.79 -13.78
CA MET A 179 -13.64 26.21 -12.41
C MET A 179 -13.75 24.99 -11.49
N PRO A 180 -12.79 24.75 -10.58
CA PRO A 180 -12.98 23.73 -9.55
C PRO A 180 -14.10 24.17 -8.60
N PRO A 181 -14.90 23.23 -8.04
CA PRO A 181 -15.92 23.58 -7.06
C PRO A 181 -15.26 24.15 -5.80
N THR A 182 -15.70 25.33 -5.38
CA THR A 182 -15.35 25.93 -4.09
C THR A 182 -15.80 25.00 -2.97
N LEU A 183 -14.83 24.42 -2.24
CA LEU A 183 -15.09 23.72 -0.98
C LEU A 183 -15.64 24.73 0.05
N PRO A 184 -16.72 24.40 0.77
CA PRO A 184 -17.18 25.24 1.88
C PRO A 184 -16.14 25.23 3.00
N ALA A 185 -15.90 26.41 3.59
CA ALA A 185 -14.99 26.60 4.71
C ALA A 185 -15.38 25.72 5.92
N PRO A 186 -14.39 25.26 6.73
CA PRO A 186 -14.68 24.48 7.92
C PRO A 186 -15.43 25.33 8.95
N VAL A 187 -16.63 24.87 9.32
CA VAL A 187 -17.39 25.38 10.46
C VAL A 187 -16.58 25.14 11.74
N HIS A 188 -16.12 26.22 12.38
CA HIS A 188 -15.57 26.16 13.73
C HIS A 188 -16.69 25.80 14.71
N GLY A 189 -16.74 24.54 15.13
CA GLY A 189 -17.48 24.15 16.31
C GLY A 189 -16.86 24.77 17.58
N PRO A 190 -17.66 25.09 18.61
CA PRO A 190 -17.16 25.71 19.82
C PRO A 190 -16.21 24.76 20.57
N ARG A 191 -15.04 25.30 20.95
CA ARG A 191 -14.06 24.64 21.83
C ARG A 191 -14.71 24.36 23.19
N PRO A 192 -14.59 23.15 23.77
CA PRO A 192 -14.99 22.93 25.15
C PRO A 192 -14.08 23.73 26.10
N ALA A 193 -14.73 24.42 27.02
CA ALA A 193 -14.13 25.22 28.08
C ALA A 193 -13.36 24.33 29.07
N GLY A 194 -12.39 24.95 29.72
CA GLY A 194 -11.32 24.32 30.48
C GLY A 194 -11.75 23.41 31.63
N ASP A 195 -10.86 22.46 31.93
CA ASP A 195 -10.75 21.91 33.27
C ASP A 195 -9.43 22.39 33.88
N THR A 196 -9.58 23.26 34.86
CA THR A 196 -8.49 23.88 35.60
C THR A 196 -8.18 22.93 36.75
N VAL A 197 -7.05 22.21 36.68
CA VAL A 197 -6.61 21.38 37.80
C VAL A 197 -6.22 22.30 38.97
N PRO A 198 -6.84 22.18 40.15
CA PRO A 198 -6.49 23.02 41.29
C PRO A 198 -5.16 22.56 41.89
N VAL A 199 -4.16 23.44 41.83
CA VAL A 199 -2.91 23.31 42.60
C VAL A 199 -3.22 23.64 44.06
N ARG A 200 -3.49 22.62 44.89
CA ARG A 200 -3.62 22.80 46.34
C ARG A 200 -2.26 22.56 46.99
N GLY A 201 -1.62 23.67 47.37
CA GLY A 201 -0.45 23.65 48.22
C GLY A 201 -0.76 23.35 49.69
N SER A 202 0.34 23.16 50.42
CA SER A 202 0.52 23.27 51.87
C SER A 202 0.25 22.01 52.70
N LEU A 203 1.30 21.42 53.30
CA LEU A 203 1.70 21.79 54.66
C LEU A 203 3.07 21.20 55.05
N ARG A 204 3.76 21.95 55.91
CA ARG A 204 5.08 21.76 56.52
C ARG A 204 4.97 20.95 57.84
N VAL A 205 5.91 19.99 58.07
CA VAL A 205 6.63 19.50 59.30
C VAL A 205 5.83 19.19 60.63
N PRO A 206 6.38 18.55 61.70
CA PRO A 206 7.71 17.92 61.95
C PRO A 206 7.78 16.56 62.73
N GLY A 207 8.98 15.94 62.71
CA GLY A 207 9.63 15.19 63.83
C GLY A 207 9.20 13.74 64.10
N PRO A 208 9.93 12.98 64.94
CA PRO A 208 11.10 13.35 65.78
C PRO A 208 12.48 13.14 65.13
#